data_AF-A0A354NWS9-F1
#
_entry.id   AF-A0A354NWS9-F1
#
_cell.length_a   1.000
_cell.length_b   1.000
_cell.length_c   1.000
_cell.angle_alpha   90.00
_cell.angle_beta   90.00
_cell.angle_gamma   90.00
#
_symmetry.space_group_name_H-M   'P 1'
#
loop_
_entity.id
_entity.type
_entity.pdbx_description
1 polymer ?
#
loop_
_entity_poly.entity_id
_entity_poly.type
_entity_poly.pdbx_seq_one_letter_code
_entity_poly.pdbx_strand_id
1 'polypeptide(L)'
;MGDLLKDKVGIVTGSGRGIGRGVAMLMAAEGAKMVVNDLGGAVDGSGNSSSPADDVVDEIKAAGGDAVANYDSVSTMEGGENIVKTAIDNFGKLDIVVTPAGILRDRMVFNMTEQEWDDVIAVHLKGTFTVTKFACILFRQQRSGNIITFSSTSGLYGNSGQANYGAAKDGIAGYTRAIARDMGRYGVRVNSISPGANSRMTATVPQSARDIRASSGISGAARQQPKLELRREPEDIAPFVTWLASDKAEGVNGQVFHVTGGEVSLMNNPEVARTITTQGRWSVDEIGAMFPGTLGLDLVNPAPRQAPRE
;
A
#
# COMPACT_ATOMS: atom_id res chain seq x y z
N MET A 1 -16.48 21.83 -7.29
CA MET A 1 -16.54 20.53 -6.61
C MET A 1 -17.05 19.53 -7.63
N GLY A 2 -16.34 18.42 -7.84
CA GLY A 2 -16.83 17.30 -8.64
C GLY A 2 -17.93 16.54 -7.90
N ASP A 3 -18.53 15.56 -8.57
CA ASP A 3 -19.64 14.76 -8.03
C ASP A 3 -19.35 13.25 -8.03
N LEU A 4 -18.12 12.84 -8.35
CA LEU A 4 -17.77 11.42 -8.49
C LEU A 4 -17.94 10.63 -7.19
N LEU A 5 -17.66 11.25 -6.05
CA LEU A 5 -17.81 10.68 -4.71
C LEU A 5 -18.86 11.43 -3.88
N LYS A 6 -19.80 12.11 -4.55
CA LYS A 6 -20.88 12.83 -3.89
C LYS A 6 -21.61 11.92 -2.91
N ASP A 7 -21.90 12.48 -1.73
CA ASP A 7 -22.57 11.82 -0.63
C ASP A 7 -21.82 10.61 -0.05
N LYS A 8 -20.59 10.28 -0.49
CA LYS A 8 -19.79 9.19 0.10
C LYS A 8 -19.03 9.69 1.33
N VAL A 9 -18.79 8.79 2.29
CA VAL A 9 -17.91 9.03 3.45
C VAL A 9 -16.64 8.19 3.30
N GLY A 10 -15.48 8.83 3.36
CA GLY A 10 -14.17 8.21 3.19
C GLY A 10 -13.26 8.38 4.40
N ILE A 11 -12.51 7.33 4.73
CA ILE A 11 -11.37 7.37 5.65
C ILE A 11 -10.08 7.26 4.83
N VAL A 12 -9.10 8.12 5.10
CA VAL A 12 -7.72 7.96 4.62
C VAL A 12 -6.76 8.00 5.81
N THR A 13 -6.02 6.92 6.05
CA THR A 13 -5.04 6.85 7.15
C THR A 13 -3.68 7.41 6.77
N GLY A 14 -2.96 8.03 7.69
CA GLY A 14 -1.70 8.73 7.37
C GLY A 14 -1.90 9.83 6.31
N SER A 15 -3.00 10.57 6.42
CA SER A 15 -3.43 11.56 5.42
C SER A 15 -3.09 13.00 5.77
N GLY A 16 -2.29 13.24 6.81
CA GLY A 16 -1.83 14.59 7.14
C GLY A 16 -0.78 15.13 6.16
N ARG A 17 -0.04 14.25 5.46
CA ARG A 17 1.03 14.64 4.51
C ARG A 17 1.15 13.67 3.33
N GLY A 18 1.87 14.10 2.29
CA GLY A 18 2.28 13.24 1.17
C GLY A 18 1.11 12.63 0.41
N ILE A 19 1.24 11.35 0.03
CA ILE A 19 0.25 10.66 -0.82
C ILE A 19 -1.13 10.62 -0.15
N GLY A 20 -1.18 10.31 1.16
CA GLY A 20 -2.44 10.26 1.89
C GLY A 20 -3.18 11.61 1.87
N ARG A 21 -2.45 12.72 2.04
CA ARG A 21 -3.02 14.07 1.92
C ARG A 21 -3.57 14.33 0.52
N GLY A 22 -2.79 14.04 -0.52
CA GLY A 22 -3.24 14.25 -1.91
C GLY A 22 -4.52 13.48 -2.23
N VAL A 23 -4.62 12.23 -1.75
CA VAL A 23 -5.83 11.41 -1.89
C VAL A 23 -7.01 12.02 -1.13
N ALA A 24 -6.83 12.40 0.14
CA ALA A 24 -7.91 12.98 0.95
C ALA A 24 -8.44 14.29 0.35
N MET A 25 -7.54 15.18 -0.09
CA MET A 25 -7.89 16.44 -0.73
C MET A 25 -8.68 16.23 -2.02
N LEU A 26 -8.24 15.29 -2.88
CA LEU A 26 -8.94 15.02 -4.13
C LEU A 26 -10.29 14.34 -3.90
N MET A 27 -10.39 13.39 -2.97
CA MET A 27 -11.67 12.75 -2.63
C MET A 27 -12.68 13.78 -2.10
N ALA A 28 -12.23 14.71 -1.25
CA ALA A 28 -13.06 15.82 -0.80
C ALA A 28 -13.49 16.74 -1.96
N ALA A 29 -12.57 17.07 -2.86
CA ALA A 29 -12.87 17.88 -4.06
C ALA A 29 -13.88 17.20 -5.01
N GLU A 30 -13.97 15.87 -4.98
CA GLU A 30 -14.96 15.05 -5.69
C GLU A 30 -16.25 14.79 -4.88
N GLY A 31 -16.44 15.48 -3.75
CA GLY A 31 -17.68 15.51 -2.99
C GLY A 31 -17.80 14.50 -1.84
N ALA A 32 -16.71 13.80 -1.49
CA ALA A 32 -16.70 12.91 -0.32
C ALA A 32 -16.58 13.72 0.99
N LYS A 33 -17.22 13.23 2.05
CA LYS A 33 -16.95 13.66 3.42
C LYS A 33 -15.79 12.86 3.99
N MET A 34 -14.80 13.51 4.57
CA MET A 34 -13.52 12.88 4.87
C MET A 34 -13.24 12.76 6.37
N VAL A 35 -12.83 11.56 6.79
CA VAL A 35 -12.07 11.37 8.03
C VAL A 35 -10.60 11.38 7.66
N VAL A 36 -9.90 12.42 8.11
CA VAL A 36 -8.46 12.62 7.93
C VAL A 36 -7.76 12.02 9.14
N ASN A 37 -7.31 10.77 9.04
CA ASN A 37 -6.56 10.11 10.11
C ASN A 37 -5.06 10.35 9.95
N ASP A 38 -4.40 10.91 10.97
CA ASP A 38 -2.94 10.96 11.07
C ASP A 38 -2.51 11.04 12.54
N LEU A 39 -1.54 10.20 12.95
CA LEU A 39 -0.96 10.23 14.30
C LEU A 39 -0.03 11.45 14.49
N GLY A 40 0.44 12.05 13.40
CA GLY A 40 1.39 13.16 13.37
C GLY A 40 2.85 12.76 13.59
N GLY A 41 3.18 11.47 13.42
CA GLY A 41 4.53 10.96 13.55
C GLY A 41 5.47 11.37 12.40
N ALA A 42 6.78 11.29 12.66
CA ALA A 42 7.81 11.42 11.63
C ALA A 42 7.84 10.18 10.68
N VAL A 43 8.62 10.22 9.58
CA VAL A 43 8.75 9.05 8.66
C VAL A 43 9.42 7.87 9.35
N ASP A 44 10.29 8.18 10.30
CA ASP A 44 10.80 7.16 11.18
C ASP A 44 9.68 6.65 12.12
N GLY A 45 8.58 7.35 12.38
CA GLY A 45 7.54 6.87 13.30
C GLY A 45 7.77 7.24 14.76
N SER A 46 8.69 8.16 15.02
CA SER A 46 8.78 8.86 16.30
C SER A 46 7.75 10.01 16.39
N GLY A 47 7.34 10.35 17.62
CA GLY A 47 6.48 11.49 17.92
C GLY A 47 5.01 11.32 17.54
N ASN A 48 4.19 12.27 17.99
CA ASN A 48 2.80 12.44 17.59
C ASN A 48 2.44 13.95 17.57
N SER A 49 1.43 14.32 16.78
CA SER A 49 0.96 15.69 16.66
C SER A 49 -0.42 15.71 16.00
N SER A 50 -1.33 16.57 16.47
CA SER A 50 -2.63 16.74 15.79
C SER A 50 -2.54 17.60 14.52
N SER A 51 -1.59 18.53 14.48
CA SER A 51 -1.46 19.56 13.43
C SER A 51 -1.51 19.01 12.01
N PRO A 52 -0.81 17.92 11.63
CA PRO A 52 -0.87 17.43 10.27
C PRO A 52 -2.27 17.04 9.79
N ALA A 53 -3.10 16.46 10.66
CA ALA A 53 -4.49 16.14 10.31
C ALA A 53 -5.37 17.38 10.33
N ASP A 54 -5.18 18.27 11.33
CA ASP A 54 -5.91 19.53 11.47
C ASP A 54 -5.73 20.42 10.22
N ASP A 55 -4.49 20.61 9.76
CA ASP A 55 -4.16 21.45 8.61
C ASP A 55 -4.92 20.98 7.35
N VAL A 56 -4.96 19.66 7.11
CA VAL A 56 -5.67 19.09 5.96
C VAL A 56 -7.19 19.23 6.09
N VAL A 57 -7.74 19.09 7.30
CA VAL A 57 -9.17 19.32 7.55
C VAL A 57 -9.53 20.78 7.29
N ASP A 58 -8.72 21.72 7.75
CA ASP A 58 -8.94 23.15 7.55
C ASP A 58 -8.85 23.51 6.06
N GLU A 59 -7.90 22.93 5.33
CA GLU A 59 -7.81 23.10 3.88
C GLU A 59 -9.04 22.54 3.15
N ILE A 60 -9.53 21.34 3.52
CA ILE A 60 -10.74 20.76 2.93
C ILE A 60 -11.95 21.66 3.19
N LYS A 61 -12.12 22.16 4.41
CA LYS A 61 -13.22 23.06 4.79
C LYS A 61 -13.12 24.40 4.07
N ALA A 62 -11.92 24.96 3.95
CA ALA A 62 -11.69 26.21 3.21
C ALA A 62 -12.04 26.06 1.72
N ALA A 63 -11.86 24.86 1.15
CA ALA A 63 -12.27 24.52 -0.21
C ALA A 63 -13.77 24.17 -0.35
N GLY A 64 -14.55 24.27 0.74
CA GLY A 64 -16.00 24.01 0.77
C GLY A 64 -16.38 22.54 0.99
N GLY A 65 -15.43 21.68 1.35
CA GLY A 65 -15.67 20.28 1.68
C GLY A 65 -16.02 20.06 3.16
N ASP A 66 -16.32 18.82 3.51
CA ASP A 66 -16.64 18.41 4.88
C ASP A 66 -15.61 17.38 5.37
N ALA A 67 -14.96 17.66 6.50
CA ALA A 67 -13.91 16.81 7.03
C ALA A 67 -13.79 16.88 8.56
N VAL A 68 -13.34 15.78 9.16
CA VAL A 68 -13.02 15.66 10.58
C VAL A 68 -11.67 14.97 10.75
N ALA A 69 -10.87 15.44 11.71
CA ALA A 69 -9.58 14.86 12.03
C ALA A 69 -9.75 13.66 12.98
N ASN A 70 -8.86 12.68 12.85
CA ASN A 70 -8.68 11.60 13.81
C ASN A 70 -7.18 11.38 14.06
N TYR A 71 -6.80 11.17 15.32
CA TYR A 71 -5.39 11.07 15.73
C TYR A 71 -4.99 9.68 16.25
N ASP A 72 -5.89 8.71 16.15
CA ASP A 72 -5.65 7.36 16.66
C ASP A 72 -4.59 6.64 15.83
N SER A 73 -3.77 5.83 16.50
CA SER A 73 -2.80 4.98 15.84
C SER A 73 -3.48 3.79 15.15
N VAL A 74 -3.16 3.57 13.89
CA VAL A 74 -3.57 2.36 13.17
C VAL A 74 -2.96 1.09 13.79
N SER A 75 -1.84 1.17 14.51
CA SER A 75 -1.11 -0.02 14.98
C SER A 75 -1.79 -0.80 16.13
N THR A 76 -2.88 -0.28 16.68
CA THR A 76 -3.66 -0.90 17.77
C THR A 76 -5.07 -1.27 17.30
N MET A 77 -5.67 -2.28 17.93
CA MET A 77 -7.05 -2.67 17.63
C MET A 77 -8.04 -1.58 18.02
N GLU A 78 -7.83 -0.97 19.19
CA GLU A 78 -8.64 0.16 19.67
C GLU A 78 -8.55 1.36 18.71
N GLY A 79 -7.36 1.73 18.25
CA GLY A 79 -7.20 2.84 17.32
C GLY A 79 -7.88 2.57 15.98
N GLY A 80 -7.76 1.35 15.44
CA GLY A 80 -8.50 0.94 14.24
C GLY A 80 -10.02 1.01 14.39
N GLU A 81 -10.55 0.69 15.58
CA GLU A 81 -11.98 0.82 15.91
C GLU A 81 -12.41 2.29 15.97
N ASN A 82 -11.64 3.11 16.68
CA ASN A 82 -11.91 4.54 16.87
C ASN A 82 -11.90 5.30 15.54
N ILE A 83 -10.99 4.96 14.62
CA ILE A 83 -10.94 5.53 13.27
C ILE A 83 -12.27 5.28 12.53
N VAL A 84 -12.78 4.04 12.55
CA VAL A 84 -14.06 3.70 11.91
C VAL A 84 -15.23 4.37 12.63
N LYS A 85 -15.22 4.37 13.96
CA LYS A 85 -16.23 5.04 14.80
C LYS A 85 -16.32 6.54 14.50
N THR A 86 -15.19 7.20 14.24
CA THR A 86 -15.16 8.63 13.88
C THR A 86 -16.01 8.93 12.63
N ALA A 87 -15.99 8.07 11.61
CA ALA A 87 -16.83 8.24 10.43
C ALA A 87 -18.32 8.11 10.76
N ILE A 88 -18.68 7.13 11.59
CA ILE A 88 -20.07 6.89 12.00
C ILE A 88 -20.60 8.03 12.86
N ASP A 89 -19.83 8.48 13.86
CA ASP A 89 -20.27 9.52 14.79
C ASP A 89 -20.47 10.88 14.10
N ASN A 90 -19.64 11.20 13.11
CA ASN A 90 -19.67 12.52 12.45
C ASN A 90 -20.55 12.54 11.19
N PHE A 91 -20.61 11.44 10.45
CA PHE A 91 -21.26 11.41 9.14
C PHE A 91 -22.35 10.33 9.01
N GLY A 92 -22.55 9.49 10.03
CA GLY A 92 -23.61 8.49 10.09
C GLY A 92 -23.38 7.25 9.22
N LYS A 93 -22.29 7.19 8.45
CA LYS A 93 -21.97 6.06 7.56
C LYS A 93 -20.49 6.01 7.19
N LEU A 94 -20.10 4.96 6.48
CA LEU A 94 -18.80 4.80 5.84
C LEU A 94 -18.98 4.09 4.51
N ASP A 95 -18.27 4.55 3.48
CA ASP A 95 -18.30 3.98 2.13
C ASP A 95 -16.90 3.55 1.66
N ILE A 96 -15.85 4.29 2.03
CA ILE A 96 -14.50 4.15 1.46
C ILE A 96 -13.46 4.10 2.58
N VAL A 97 -12.52 3.17 2.51
CA VAL A 97 -11.33 3.10 3.38
C VAL A 97 -10.08 3.03 2.52
N VAL A 98 -9.15 3.95 2.77
CA VAL A 98 -7.85 4.00 2.10
C VAL A 98 -6.75 3.92 3.16
N THR A 99 -5.78 3.01 3.01
CA THR A 99 -4.78 2.73 4.08
C THR A 99 -3.32 3.07 3.72
N PRO A 100 -2.97 4.34 3.42
CA PRO A 100 -1.59 4.72 3.09
C PRO A 100 -0.64 4.85 4.29
N ALA A 101 -1.14 4.85 5.54
CA ALA A 101 -0.31 5.00 6.74
C ALA A 101 0.94 4.08 6.74
N GLY A 102 2.08 4.63 7.17
CA GLY A 102 3.35 3.95 7.03
C GLY A 102 4.57 4.68 7.57
N ILE A 103 5.62 3.91 7.86
CA ILE A 103 6.93 4.37 8.37
C ILE A 103 8.06 3.54 7.73
N LEU A 104 9.31 3.98 7.86
CA LEU A 104 10.47 3.21 7.39
C LEU A 104 11.48 2.97 8.53
N ARG A 105 12.05 1.75 8.52
CA ARG A 105 13.12 1.26 9.41
C ARG A 105 14.07 0.39 8.59
N ASP A 106 14.71 1.02 7.61
CA ASP A 106 15.52 0.31 6.62
C ASP A 106 16.81 -0.23 7.24
N ARG A 107 17.01 -1.54 7.13
CA ARG A 107 18.21 -2.23 7.60
C ARG A 107 18.43 -3.51 6.82
N MET A 108 19.70 -3.88 6.60
CA MET A 108 20.03 -5.23 6.19
C MET A 108 19.58 -6.21 7.27
N VAL A 109 18.98 -7.35 6.89
CA VAL A 109 18.36 -8.28 7.84
C VAL A 109 19.30 -8.70 8.99
N PHE A 110 20.59 -8.87 8.72
CA PHE A 110 21.59 -9.26 9.72
C PHE A 110 21.97 -8.14 10.71
N ASN A 111 21.56 -6.90 10.45
CA ASN A 111 21.74 -5.75 11.34
C ASN A 111 20.40 -5.22 11.89
N MET A 112 19.28 -5.81 11.49
CA MET A 112 17.93 -5.34 11.86
C MET A 112 17.60 -5.72 13.29
N THR A 113 17.13 -4.75 14.06
CA THR A 113 16.63 -5.03 15.42
C THR A 113 15.20 -5.57 15.37
N GLU A 114 14.80 -6.29 16.42
CA GLU A 114 13.41 -6.74 16.60
C GLU A 114 12.43 -5.57 16.58
N GLN A 115 12.75 -4.46 17.25
CA GLN A 115 11.91 -3.26 17.25
C GLN A 115 11.76 -2.64 15.85
N GLU A 116 12.84 -2.57 15.06
CA GLU A 116 12.79 -2.10 13.67
C GLU A 116 11.87 -2.97 12.80
N TRP A 117 11.81 -4.28 13.07
CA TRP A 117 10.88 -5.20 12.41
C TRP A 117 9.44 -4.98 12.88
N ASP A 118 9.22 -5.03 14.19
CA ASP A 118 7.89 -4.96 14.80
C ASP A 118 7.18 -3.64 14.50
N ASP A 119 7.87 -2.51 14.56
CA ASP A 119 7.31 -1.19 14.24
C ASP A 119 6.72 -1.17 12.82
N VAL A 120 7.49 -1.68 11.85
CA VAL A 120 7.08 -1.69 10.44
C VAL A 120 5.91 -2.64 10.21
N ILE A 121 5.96 -3.85 10.79
CA ILE A 121 4.83 -4.80 10.70
C ILE A 121 3.58 -4.22 11.37
N ALA A 122 3.74 -3.58 12.53
CA ALA A 122 2.64 -3.03 13.33
C ALA A 122 1.93 -1.87 12.61
N VAL A 123 2.67 -0.92 12.05
CA VAL A 123 2.07 0.24 11.36
C VAL A 123 1.48 -0.15 10.01
N HIS A 124 2.19 -0.98 9.23
CA HIS A 124 1.76 -1.30 7.87
C HIS A 124 0.75 -2.44 7.81
N LEU A 125 1.19 -3.66 8.15
CA LEU A 125 0.38 -4.86 7.93
C LEU A 125 -0.74 -4.95 8.96
N LYS A 126 -0.39 -4.89 10.24
CA LYS A 126 -1.39 -4.87 11.31
C LYS A 126 -2.24 -3.62 11.25
N GLY A 127 -1.67 -2.45 10.96
CA GLY A 127 -2.41 -1.20 10.85
C GLY A 127 -3.41 -1.17 9.69
N THR A 128 -3.08 -1.81 8.56
CA THR A 128 -4.08 -2.05 7.51
C THR A 128 -5.20 -2.94 8.05
N PHE A 129 -4.85 -4.07 8.67
CA PHE A 129 -5.81 -5.03 9.21
C PHE A 129 -6.74 -4.44 10.28
N THR A 130 -6.24 -3.62 11.21
CA THR A 130 -7.05 -3.10 12.32
C THR A 130 -8.21 -2.26 11.79
N VAL A 131 -7.93 -1.30 10.91
CA VAL A 131 -8.95 -0.42 10.31
C VAL A 131 -9.90 -1.23 9.41
N THR A 132 -9.36 -2.08 8.53
CA THR A 132 -10.20 -2.86 7.59
C THR A 132 -11.05 -3.89 8.31
N LYS A 133 -10.60 -4.48 9.44
CA LYS A 133 -11.41 -5.40 10.24
C LYS A 133 -12.70 -4.74 10.69
N PHE A 134 -12.63 -3.53 11.25
CA PHE A 134 -13.84 -2.85 11.76
C PHE A 134 -14.71 -2.32 10.62
N ALA A 135 -14.10 -1.80 9.55
CA ALA A 135 -14.84 -1.41 8.35
C ALA A 135 -15.58 -2.61 7.72
N CYS A 136 -14.96 -3.79 7.63
CA CYS A 136 -15.58 -5.00 7.11
C CYS A 136 -16.81 -5.44 7.93
N ILE A 137 -16.82 -5.25 9.26
CA ILE A 137 -17.99 -5.55 10.09
C ILE A 137 -19.19 -4.71 9.64
N LEU A 138 -18.98 -3.40 9.45
CA LEU A 138 -19.99 -2.46 8.96
C LEU A 138 -20.40 -2.79 7.52
N PHE A 139 -19.44 -2.93 6.62
CA PHE A 139 -19.67 -3.22 5.20
C PHE A 139 -20.44 -4.51 4.97
N ARG A 140 -20.23 -5.54 5.81
CA ARG A 140 -21.02 -6.77 5.79
C ARG A 140 -22.51 -6.52 6.07
N GLN A 141 -22.82 -5.62 7.01
CA GLN A 141 -24.19 -5.30 7.43
C GLN A 141 -24.90 -4.45 6.37
N GLN A 142 -24.25 -3.42 5.84
CA GLN A 142 -24.82 -2.53 4.81
C GLN A 142 -24.75 -3.11 3.38
N ARG A 143 -24.04 -4.21 3.18
CA ARG A 143 -23.82 -4.86 1.87
C ARG A 143 -23.24 -3.93 0.79
N SER A 144 -22.31 -3.08 1.19
CA SER A 144 -21.58 -2.16 0.31
C SER A 144 -20.30 -1.69 1.01
N GLY A 145 -19.30 -1.30 0.22
CA GLY A 145 -18.08 -0.68 0.72
C GLY A 145 -16.90 -0.83 -0.24
N ASN A 146 -15.89 0.03 -0.07
CA ASN A 146 -14.67 -0.02 -0.87
C ASN A 146 -13.43 0.14 0.01
N ILE A 147 -12.44 -0.73 -0.20
CA ILE A 147 -11.18 -0.72 0.52
C ILE A 147 -10.04 -0.65 -0.49
N ILE A 148 -9.16 0.35 -0.33
CA ILE A 148 -7.96 0.52 -1.14
C ILE A 148 -6.74 0.45 -0.23
N THR A 149 -5.98 -0.63 -0.36
CA THR A 149 -4.77 -0.86 0.43
C THR A 149 -3.51 -0.43 -0.31
N PHE A 150 -2.40 -0.28 0.41
CA PHE A 150 -1.13 0.20 -0.13
C PHE A 150 -0.03 -0.85 0.01
N SER A 151 0.24 -1.58 -1.07
CA SER A 151 1.44 -2.41 -1.25
C SER A 151 2.64 -1.55 -1.70
N SER A 152 3.67 -2.16 -2.27
CA SER A 152 4.87 -1.50 -2.78
C SER A 152 5.67 -2.43 -3.68
N THR A 153 6.46 -1.88 -4.60
CA THR A 153 7.50 -2.60 -5.35
C THR A 153 8.49 -3.30 -4.42
N SER A 154 8.76 -2.74 -3.23
CA SER A 154 9.64 -3.39 -2.24
C SER A 154 9.08 -4.71 -1.72
N GLY A 155 7.75 -4.88 -1.72
CA GLY A 155 7.12 -6.17 -1.41
C GLY A 155 7.03 -7.06 -2.64
N LEU A 156 6.53 -6.52 -3.75
CA LEU A 156 6.23 -7.31 -4.96
C LEU A 156 7.48 -7.80 -5.70
N TYR A 157 8.58 -7.06 -5.64
CA TYR A 157 9.84 -7.38 -6.33
C TYR A 157 11.01 -7.60 -5.37
N GLY A 158 10.85 -7.25 -4.09
CA GLY A 158 11.95 -7.17 -3.13
C GLY A 158 12.79 -5.90 -3.28
N ASN A 159 13.30 -5.39 -2.16
CA ASN A 159 14.28 -4.31 -2.15
C ASN A 159 15.32 -4.54 -1.04
N SER A 160 16.60 -4.41 -1.40
CA SER A 160 17.70 -4.64 -0.46
C SER A 160 17.65 -3.65 0.71
N GLY A 161 17.82 -4.16 1.93
CA GLY A 161 17.71 -3.38 3.17
C GLY A 161 16.28 -3.05 3.61
N GLN A 162 15.25 -3.60 2.96
CA GLN A 162 13.84 -3.36 3.31
C GLN A 162 13.10 -4.67 3.57
N ALA A 163 13.71 -5.64 4.26
CA ALA A 163 13.10 -6.95 4.48
C ALA A 163 11.78 -6.87 5.28
N ASN A 164 11.74 -6.07 6.35
CA ASN A 164 10.54 -5.77 7.13
C ASN A 164 9.45 -5.09 6.30
N TYR A 165 9.80 -4.01 5.58
CA TYR A 165 8.85 -3.25 4.78
C TYR A 165 8.34 -4.07 3.58
N GLY A 166 9.21 -4.80 2.90
CA GLY A 166 8.85 -5.72 1.83
C GLY A 166 7.88 -6.81 2.31
N ALA A 167 8.18 -7.45 3.45
CA ALA A 167 7.29 -8.44 4.06
C ALA A 167 5.92 -7.84 4.41
N ALA A 168 5.87 -6.64 5.00
CA ALA A 168 4.60 -5.96 5.28
C ALA A 168 3.81 -5.66 4.00
N LYS A 169 4.47 -5.13 2.96
CA LYS A 169 3.81 -4.68 1.73
C LYS A 169 3.33 -5.83 0.84
N ASP A 170 4.06 -6.93 0.76
CA ASP A 170 3.56 -8.13 0.07
C ASP A 170 2.49 -8.85 0.92
N GLY A 171 2.63 -8.83 2.26
CA GLY A 171 1.59 -9.24 3.19
C GLY A 171 0.27 -8.49 2.98
N ILE A 172 0.32 -7.18 2.74
CA ILE A 172 -0.86 -6.36 2.39
C ILE A 172 -1.45 -6.79 1.04
N ALA A 173 -0.63 -7.08 0.03
CA ALA A 173 -1.12 -7.55 -1.27
C ALA A 173 -1.82 -8.92 -1.13
N GLY A 174 -1.24 -9.85 -0.38
CA GLY A 174 -1.84 -11.14 -0.02
C GLY A 174 -3.15 -10.98 0.75
N TYR A 175 -3.14 -10.15 1.79
CA TYR A 175 -4.31 -9.82 2.60
C TYR A 175 -5.45 -9.26 1.74
N THR A 176 -5.14 -8.32 0.85
CA THR A 176 -6.11 -7.71 -0.07
C THR A 176 -6.79 -8.75 -0.95
N ARG A 177 -6.01 -9.66 -1.56
CA ARG A 177 -6.55 -10.76 -2.36
C ARG A 177 -7.48 -11.66 -1.53
N ALA A 178 -7.16 -11.92 -0.27
CA ALA A 178 -7.99 -12.75 0.60
C ALA A 178 -9.33 -12.05 0.93
N ILE A 179 -9.27 -10.84 1.49
CA ILE A 179 -10.49 -10.15 1.94
C ILE A 179 -11.40 -9.71 0.80
N ALA A 180 -10.86 -9.49 -0.40
CA ALA A 180 -11.65 -9.27 -1.62
C ALA A 180 -12.63 -10.42 -1.89
N ARG A 181 -12.21 -11.67 -1.62
CA ARG A 181 -13.04 -12.87 -1.80
C ARG A 181 -14.03 -13.06 -0.66
N ASP A 182 -13.59 -12.81 0.58
CA ASP A 182 -14.46 -12.93 1.77
C ASP A 182 -15.63 -11.93 1.72
N MET A 183 -15.33 -10.72 1.24
CA MET A 183 -16.24 -9.58 1.31
C MET A 183 -17.04 -9.34 0.02
N GLY A 184 -16.59 -9.88 -1.12
CA GLY A 184 -17.24 -9.69 -2.42
C GLY A 184 -18.71 -10.09 -2.46
N ARG A 185 -19.10 -11.18 -1.78
CA ARG A 185 -20.52 -11.61 -1.67
C ARG A 185 -21.43 -10.62 -0.94
N TYR A 186 -20.85 -9.63 -0.27
CA TYR A 186 -21.54 -8.53 0.40
C TYR A 186 -21.42 -7.23 -0.39
N GLY A 187 -21.04 -7.24 -1.67
CA GLY A 187 -20.94 -6.02 -2.48
C GLY A 187 -19.75 -5.11 -2.11
N VAL A 188 -18.75 -5.66 -1.41
CA VAL A 188 -17.56 -4.92 -1.01
C VAL A 188 -16.44 -5.18 -2.00
N ARG A 189 -15.76 -4.11 -2.43
CA ARG A 189 -14.58 -4.19 -3.30
C ARG A 189 -13.33 -3.92 -2.48
N VAL A 190 -12.29 -4.72 -2.69
CA VAL A 190 -10.99 -4.54 -2.05
C VAL A 190 -9.90 -4.66 -3.10
N ASN A 191 -9.13 -3.59 -3.29
CA ASN A 191 -8.01 -3.55 -4.23
C ASN A 191 -6.77 -2.95 -3.56
N SER A 192 -5.60 -3.20 -4.14
CA SER A 192 -4.34 -2.66 -3.65
C SER A 192 -3.65 -1.82 -4.72
N ILE A 193 -2.94 -0.79 -4.29
CA ILE A 193 -2.02 -0.07 -5.16
C ILE A 193 -0.58 -0.15 -4.63
N SER A 194 0.37 -0.06 -5.54
CA SER A 194 1.80 -0.02 -5.30
C SER A 194 2.33 1.29 -5.91
N PRO A 195 2.33 2.38 -5.12
CA PRO A 195 2.60 3.71 -5.64
C PRO A 195 4.09 3.97 -5.88
N GLY A 196 4.40 4.73 -6.93
CA GLY A 196 5.69 5.37 -7.18
C GLY A 196 5.53 6.89 -7.17
N ALA A 197 6.00 7.56 -6.12
CA ALA A 197 6.00 9.02 -6.03
C ALA A 197 7.19 9.52 -5.20
N ASN A 198 7.71 10.69 -5.55
CA ASN A 198 8.70 11.42 -4.76
C ASN A 198 8.00 12.04 -3.54
N SER A 199 7.92 11.27 -2.46
CA SER A 199 7.41 11.72 -1.16
C SER A 199 8.55 11.89 -0.15
N ARG A 200 8.26 12.52 1.00
CA ARG A 200 9.14 12.55 2.17
C ARG A 200 9.70 11.17 2.52
N MET A 201 8.88 10.12 2.39
CA MET A 201 9.27 8.72 2.64
C MET A 201 10.30 8.20 1.64
N THR A 202 10.24 8.62 0.37
CA THR A 202 11.25 8.23 -0.63
C THR A 202 12.50 9.13 -0.59
N ALA A 203 12.36 10.37 -0.10
CA ALA A 203 13.44 11.35 0.01
C ALA A 203 14.44 11.02 1.12
N THR A 204 14.06 10.22 2.12
CA THR A 204 14.97 9.75 3.18
C THR A 204 15.97 8.69 2.71
N VAL A 205 15.83 8.15 1.49
CA VAL A 205 16.82 7.25 0.89
C VAL A 205 17.95 8.11 0.31
N PRO A 206 19.18 8.11 0.90
CA PRO A 206 20.26 8.97 0.45
C PRO A 206 20.64 8.72 -1.00
N GLN A 207 20.94 9.77 -1.77
CA GLN A 207 21.38 9.62 -3.16
C GLN A 207 22.62 8.74 -3.27
N SER A 208 23.56 8.87 -2.31
CA SER A 208 24.72 7.98 -2.20
C SER A 208 24.36 6.50 -2.03
N ALA A 209 23.28 6.18 -1.29
CA ALA A 209 22.80 4.81 -1.16
C ALA A 209 22.14 4.31 -2.46
N ARG A 210 21.47 5.20 -3.21
CA ARG A 210 20.94 4.88 -4.55
C ARG A 210 22.06 4.63 -5.55
N ASP A 211 23.08 5.48 -5.54
CA ASP A 211 24.24 5.40 -6.43
C ASP A 211 25.09 4.16 -6.13
N ILE A 212 25.32 3.83 -4.86
CA ILE A 212 26.01 2.60 -4.44
C ILE A 212 25.21 1.35 -4.87
N ARG A 213 23.88 1.37 -4.74
CA ARG A 213 23.03 0.25 -5.19
C ARG A 213 23.09 0.08 -6.70
N ALA A 214 23.04 1.19 -7.45
CA ALA A 214 23.16 1.19 -8.91
C ALA A 214 24.55 0.71 -9.37
N SER A 215 25.63 1.18 -8.74
CA SER A 215 27.00 0.79 -9.08
C SER A 215 27.36 -0.64 -8.66
N SER A 216 26.64 -1.22 -7.69
CA SER A 216 26.87 -2.58 -7.18
C SER A 216 26.02 -3.66 -7.89
N GLY A 217 25.19 -3.27 -8.87
CA GLY A 217 24.26 -4.18 -9.55
C GLY A 217 23.08 -4.64 -8.69
N ILE A 218 22.84 -4.01 -7.54
CA ILE A 218 21.75 -4.30 -6.59
C ILE A 218 20.58 -3.35 -6.87
N SER A 219 20.29 -3.07 -8.15
CA SER A 219 19.04 -2.42 -8.52
C SER A 219 17.94 -3.47 -8.51
N GLY A 220 16.84 -3.24 -7.78
CA GLY A 220 15.61 -4.03 -7.95
C GLY A 220 15.24 -4.09 -9.44
N ALA A 221 14.57 -5.17 -9.86
CA ALA A 221 14.27 -5.48 -11.25
C ALA A 221 13.46 -4.37 -11.96
N ALA A 222 14.13 -3.28 -12.33
CA ALA A 222 13.60 -2.27 -13.21
C ALA A 222 13.70 -2.86 -14.62
N ARG A 223 12.63 -3.52 -15.07
CA ARG A 223 12.37 -3.60 -16.51
C ARG A 223 12.46 -2.17 -17.05
N GLN A 224 13.18 -2.00 -18.17
CA GLN A 224 13.46 -0.72 -18.82
C GLN A 224 12.24 0.21 -18.71
N GLN A 225 12.38 1.27 -17.92
CA GLN A 225 11.33 2.29 -17.82
C GLN A 225 11.17 2.96 -19.20
N PRO A 226 9.94 3.31 -19.61
CA PRO A 226 9.73 4.08 -20.82
C PRO A 226 10.49 5.42 -20.74
N LYS A 227 10.95 5.92 -21.89
CA LYS A 227 11.71 7.16 -22.10
C LYS A 227 11.00 8.46 -21.67
N LEU A 228 9.81 8.40 -21.06
CA LEU A 228 9.08 9.58 -20.62
C LEU A 228 9.53 9.98 -19.22
N GLU A 229 9.95 11.23 -19.05
CA GLU A 229 10.06 11.85 -17.73
C GLU A 229 8.66 12.06 -17.16
N LEU A 230 8.21 11.10 -16.34
CA LEU A 230 6.92 11.20 -15.65
C LEU A 230 7.04 12.14 -14.45
N ARG A 231 6.02 12.99 -14.25
CA ARG A 231 5.81 13.70 -12.98
C ARG A 231 5.65 12.65 -11.86
N ARG A 232 6.20 12.92 -10.67
CA ARG A 232 6.17 11.99 -9.52
C ARG A 232 5.75 12.71 -8.24
N GLU A 233 4.83 13.65 -8.35
CA GLU A 233 4.31 14.32 -7.17
C GLU A 233 3.37 13.36 -6.40
N PRO A 234 3.31 13.42 -5.06
CA PRO A 234 2.40 12.57 -4.27
C PRO A 234 0.94 12.63 -4.73
N GLU A 235 0.51 13.78 -5.24
CA GLU A 235 -0.82 14.05 -5.78
C GLU A 235 -1.11 13.26 -7.06
N ASP A 236 -0.09 12.78 -7.80
CA ASP A 236 -0.28 12.00 -9.03
C ASP A 236 -0.92 10.62 -8.76
N ILE A 237 -0.86 10.14 -7.51
CA ILE A 237 -1.50 8.88 -7.10
C ILE A 237 -3.01 9.07 -6.88
N ALA A 238 -3.44 10.28 -6.49
CA ALA A 238 -4.79 10.54 -6.03
C ALA A 238 -5.87 10.23 -7.09
N PRO A 239 -5.73 10.61 -8.38
CA PRO A 239 -6.77 10.38 -9.38
C PRO A 239 -7.17 8.91 -9.52
N PHE A 240 -6.19 7.99 -9.57
CA PHE A 240 -6.48 6.57 -9.71
C PHE A 240 -7.15 6.00 -8.45
N VAL A 241 -6.68 6.39 -7.26
CA VAL A 241 -7.30 5.97 -5.99
C VAL A 241 -8.74 6.48 -5.88
N THR A 242 -8.99 7.74 -6.24
CA THR A 242 -10.32 8.35 -6.24
C THR A 242 -11.26 7.69 -7.25
N TRP A 243 -10.79 7.39 -8.47
CA TRP A 243 -11.58 6.63 -9.44
C TRP A 243 -11.88 5.21 -8.94
N LEU A 244 -10.88 4.50 -8.39
CA LEU A 244 -11.03 3.15 -7.87
C LEU A 244 -12.04 3.10 -6.71
N ALA A 245 -12.11 4.17 -5.91
CA ALA A 245 -13.07 4.36 -4.83
C ALA A 245 -14.52 4.50 -5.32
N SER A 246 -14.72 5.09 -6.49
CA SER A 246 -16.02 5.43 -7.05
C SER A 246 -16.82 4.23 -7.57
N ASP A 247 -18.11 4.42 -7.77
CA ASP A 247 -19.01 3.40 -8.35
C ASP A 247 -18.65 3.07 -9.82
N LYS A 248 -17.91 3.95 -10.52
CA LYS A 248 -17.42 3.67 -11.89
C LYS A 248 -16.43 2.51 -11.96
N ALA A 249 -15.89 2.06 -10.83
CA ALA A 249 -14.97 0.93 -10.73
C ALA A 249 -15.65 -0.35 -10.17
N GLU A 250 -16.98 -0.47 -10.23
CA GLU A 250 -17.76 -1.60 -9.69
C GLU A 250 -17.22 -2.99 -10.10
N GLY A 251 -16.67 -3.14 -11.31
CA GLY A 251 -16.10 -4.40 -11.78
C GLY A 251 -14.71 -4.77 -11.25
N VAL A 252 -14.06 -3.88 -10.48
CA VAL A 252 -12.66 -4.04 -10.06
C VAL A 252 -12.60 -4.54 -8.61
N ASN A 253 -12.16 -5.79 -8.41
CA ASN A 253 -12.01 -6.39 -7.09
C ASN A 253 -10.82 -7.38 -7.04
N GLY A 254 -10.08 -7.39 -5.94
CA GLY A 254 -8.97 -8.31 -5.68
C GLY A 254 -7.72 -8.05 -6.53
N GLN A 255 -7.58 -6.86 -7.11
CA GLN A 255 -6.48 -6.51 -8.01
C GLN A 255 -5.38 -5.72 -7.30
N VAL A 256 -4.17 -5.77 -7.85
CA VAL A 256 -3.03 -4.95 -7.42
C VAL A 256 -2.56 -4.11 -8.60
N PHE A 257 -2.40 -2.79 -8.43
CA PHE A 257 -1.97 -1.89 -9.49
C PHE A 257 -0.68 -1.16 -9.12
N HIS A 258 0.28 -1.04 -10.05
CA HIS A 258 1.31 0.00 -9.96
C HIS A 258 0.74 1.33 -10.43
N VAL A 259 1.01 2.39 -9.67
CA VAL A 259 0.54 3.75 -9.99
C VAL A 259 1.72 4.69 -9.79
N THR A 260 2.23 5.30 -10.86
CA THR A 260 3.37 6.22 -10.79
C THR A 260 3.23 7.32 -11.82
N GLY A 261 3.09 8.57 -11.37
CA GLY A 261 2.87 9.68 -12.30
C GLY A 261 1.68 9.43 -13.23
N GLY A 262 1.91 9.51 -14.53
CA GLY A 262 0.91 9.20 -15.56
C GLY A 262 0.75 7.72 -15.91
N GLU A 263 1.44 6.80 -15.24
CA GLU A 263 1.41 5.37 -15.54
C GLU A 263 0.58 4.59 -14.51
N VAL A 264 -0.32 3.73 -15.02
CA VAL A 264 -1.08 2.76 -14.23
C VAL A 264 -0.90 1.38 -14.88
N SER A 265 -0.35 0.43 -14.13
CA SER A 265 -0.12 -0.93 -14.60
C SER A 265 -0.83 -1.95 -13.71
N LEU A 266 -1.53 -2.92 -14.30
CA LEU A 266 -2.12 -4.04 -13.57
C LEU A 266 -1.05 -5.09 -13.27
N MET A 267 -0.96 -5.51 -12.02
CA MET A 267 -0.10 -6.63 -11.62
C MET A 267 -0.77 -7.96 -11.89
N ASN A 268 0.03 -8.96 -12.24
CA ASN A 268 -0.45 -10.33 -12.24
C ASN A 268 -0.73 -10.78 -10.80
N ASN A 269 -1.74 -11.64 -10.64
CA ASN A 269 -1.95 -12.38 -9.39
C ASN A 269 -0.98 -13.58 -9.37
N PRO A 270 -0.58 -14.09 -8.18
CA PRO A 270 0.29 -15.26 -8.15
C PRO A 270 -0.42 -16.42 -8.86
N GLU A 271 0.14 -16.82 -10.00
CA GLU A 271 -0.33 -17.92 -10.83
C GLU A 271 0.82 -18.89 -11.09
N VAL A 272 0.49 -20.14 -11.39
CA VAL A 272 1.50 -21.15 -11.68
C VAL A 272 2.12 -20.83 -13.04
N ALA A 273 3.39 -20.39 -13.02
CA ALA A 273 4.11 -20.06 -14.24
C ALA A 273 4.47 -21.30 -15.07
N ARG A 274 4.97 -22.36 -14.40
CA ARG A 274 5.42 -23.62 -15.03
C ARG A 274 5.28 -24.79 -14.06
N THR A 275 5.09 -25.99 -14.60
CA THR A 275 4.87 -27.23 -13.82
C THR A 275 5.67 -28.39 -14.43
N ILE A 276 6.31 -29.20 -13.57
CA ILE A 276 6.80 -30.55 -13.90
C ILE A 276 6.01 -31.58 -13.08
N THR A 277 5.72 -32.74 -13.66
CA THR A 277 4.92 -33.79 -13.01
C THR A 277 5.61 -35.15 -13.09
N THR A 278 5.46 -35.96 -12.03
CA THR A 278 5.78 -37.39 -12.02
C THR A 278 4.59 -38.15 -11.41
N GLN A 279 4.43 -39.43 -11.73
CA GLN A 279 3.39 -40.26 -11.13
C GLN A 279 3.73 -40.69 -9.69
N GLY A 280 5.03 -40.75 -9.36
CA GLY A 280 5.53 -41.18 -8.06
C GLY A 280 5.96 -40.01 -7.16
N ARG A 281 6.93 -40.28 -6.29
CA ARG A 281 7.66 -39.22 -5.56
C ARG A 281 8.90 -38.86 -6.37
N TRP A 282 9.13 -37.58 -6.61
CA TRP A 282 10.39 -37.10 -7.16
C TRP A 282 11.58 -37.52 -6.29
N SER A 283 12.60 -38.09 -6.90
CA SER A 283 13.95 -38.16 -6.32
C SER A 283 14.70 -36.83 -6.53
N VAL A 284 15.74 -36.60 -5.73
CA VAL A 284 16.60 -35.41 -5.85
C VAL A 284 17.29 -35.37 -7.22
N ASP A 285 17.75 -36.53 -7.71
CA ASP A 285 18.44 -36.65 -9.00
C ASP A 285 17.52 -36.35 -10.18
N GLU A 286 16.27 -36.83 -10.15
CA GLU A 286 15.28 -36.53 -11.19
C GLU A 286 14.97 -35.03 -11.26
N ILE A 287 14.80 -34.36 -10.11
CA ILE A 287 14.63 -32.90 -10.08
C ILE A 287 15.88 -32.23 -10.63
N GLY A 288 17.07 -32.63 -10.18
CA GLY A 288 18.34 -32.05 -10.63
C GLY A 288 18.56 -32.16 -12.15
N ALA A 289 18.16 -33.28 -12.74
CA ALA A 289 18.25 -33.51 -14.19
C ALA A 289 17.20 -32.70 -14.98
N MET A 290 15.96 -32.63 -14.48
CA MET A 290 14.86 -31.97 -15.19
C MET A 290 14.87 -30.45 -15.04
N PHE A 291 15.26 -29.94 -13.87
CA PHE A 291 15.11 -28.53 -13.52
C PHE A 291 15.77 -27.57 -14.52
N PRO A 292 17.03 -27.73 -14.96
CA PRO A 292 17.70 -26.78 -15.86
C PRO A 292 16.98 -26.61 -17.21
N GLY A 293 16.36 -27.67 -17.73
CA GLY A 293 15.65 -27.66 -19.01
C GLY A 293 14.15 -27.35 -18.90
N THR A 294 13.61 -27.16 -17.69
CA THR A 294 12.16 -26.98 -17.46
C THR A 294 11.88 -25.75 -16.59
N LEU A 295 11.75 -25.93 -15.27
CA LEU A 295 11.46 -24.85 -14.33
C LEU A 295 12.58 -23.81 -14.31
N GLY A 296 13.83 -24.25 -14.47
CA GLY A 296 15.05 -23.43 -14.45
C GLY A 296 15.30 -22.61 -15.71
N LEU A 297 14.56 -22.86 -16.81
CA LEU A 297 14.73 -22.13 -18.06
C LEU A 297 14.54 -20.62 -17.82
N ASP A 298 15.47 -19.78 -18.26
CA ASP A 298 15.40 -18.32 -18.08
C ASP A 298 15.31 -17.83 -16.61
N LEU A 299 15.50 -18.70 -15.61
CA LEU A 299 15.58 -18.25 -14.22
C LEU A 299 16.89 -17.50 -14.01
N VAL A 300 16.77 -16.24 -13.61
CA VAL A 300 17.91 -15.39 -13.27
C VAL A 300 18.02 -15.32 -11.76
N ASN A 301 19.19 -15.63 -11.21
CA ASN A 301 19.50 -15.28 -9.82
C ASN A 301 19.63 -13.75 -9.74
N PRO A 302 18.74 -13.03 -9.03
CA PRO A 302 18.75 -11.57 -9.02
C PRO A 302 19.93 -10.98 -8.23
N ALA A 303 20.61 -11.79 -7.40
CA ALA A 303 21.75 -11.36 -6.61
C ALA A 303 22.77 -12.51 -6.49
N PRO A 304 23.51 -12.84 -7.57
CA PRO A 304 24.49 -13.92 -7.54
C PRO A 304 25.63 -13.60 -6.57
N ARG A 305 26.21 -14.65 -5.98
CA ARG A 305 27.36 -14.51 -5.07
C ARG A 305 28.50 -13.80 -5.79
N GLN A 306 28.95 -12.68 -5.24
CA GLN A 306 30.17 -12.00 -5.71
C GLN A 306 31.39 -12.74 -5.17
N ALA A 307 32.46 -12.80 -5.97
CA ALA A 307 33.75 -13.25 -5.47
C ALA A 307 34.20 -12.34 -4.30
N PRO A 308 34.91 -12.88 -3.29
CA PRO A 308 35.55 -12.05 -2.27
C PRO A 308 36.39 -10.98 -2.97
N ARG A 309 36.24 -9.71 -2.56
CA ARG A 309 37.18 -8.67 -2.99
C ARG A 309 38.50 -8.95 -2.27
N GLU A 310 39.59 -9.04 -3.04
CA GLU A 310 40.97 -9.12 -2.53
C GLU A 310 41.32 -7.89 -1.69
#